data_AF-A0A938TNC1-F1
#
_entry.id   AF-A0A938TNC1-F1
#
_cell.length_a   1.000
_cell.length_b   1.000
_cell.length_c   1.000
_cell.angle_alpha   90.00
_cell.angle_beta   90.00
_cell.angle_gamma   90.00
#
_symmetry.space_group_name_H-M   'P 1'
#
loop_
_entity.id
_entity.type
_entity.pdbx_description
1 polymer ?
#
loop_
_entity_poly.entity_id
_entity_poly.type
_entity_poly.pdbx_seq_one_letter_code
_entity_poly.pdbx_strand_id
1 'polypeptide(L)' 'MSRLGNDRLLQWLDVMVPVLQSPMAGSQDHRLAAAVSSAGGLGAIPAAMLDAQGPEKQIT' A
#
# COMPACT_ATOMS: atom_id res chain seq x y z
N MET A 1 4.06 17.30 -14.77
CA MET A 1 2.83 17.65 -14.02
C MET A 1 3.04 17.28 -12.55
N SER A 2 3.69 18.13 -11.75
CA SER A 2 3.70 18.00 -10.28
C SER A 2 2.43 18.67 -9.77
N ARG A 3 1.42 17.89 -9.37
CA ARG A 3 0.11 18.39 -8.91
C ARG A 3 -0.04 18.43 -7.39
N LEU A 4 0.94 17.98 -6.61
CA LEU A 4 1.07 18.22 -5.17
C LEU A 4 2.57 18.25 -4.88
N GLY A 5 3.09 19.33 -4.29
CA GLY A 5 4.51 19.70 -4.30
C GLY A 5 5.49 18.82 -3.50
N ASN A 6 5.43 17.49 -3.61
CA ASN A 6 6.29 16.57 -2.87
C ASN A 6 6.89 15.45 -3.73
N ASP A 7 7.44 15.82 -4.90
CA ASP A 7 8.07 14.89 -5.85
C ASP A 7 9.21 14.07 -5.22
N ARG A 8 9.90 14.62 -4.21
CA ARG A 8 10.97 13.93 -3.47
C ARG A 8 10.45 12.75 -2.65
N LEU A 9 9.28 12.90 -2.00
CA LEU A 9 8.69 11.81 -1.23
C LEU A 9 8.24 10.66 -2.14
N LEU A 10 7.66 11.00 -3.30
CA LEU A 10 7.25 10.01 -4.28
C LEU A 10 8.46 9.25 -4.85
N GLN A 11 9.58 9.92 -5.10
CA GLN A 11 10.84 9.28 -5.48
C GLN A 11 11.41 8.38 -4.38
N TRP A 12 11.34 8.80 -3.11
CA TRP A 12 11.82 8.00 -1.98
C TRP A 12 10.99 6.74 -1.74
N LEU A 13 9.69 6.81 -1.97
CA LEU A 13 8.76 5.69 -1.81
C LEU A 13 8.56 4.88 -3.09
N ASP A 14 9.17 5.27 -4.20
CA ASP A 14 9.02 4.68 -5.53
C ASP A 14 7.55 4.54 -5.99
N VAL A 15 6.78 5.63 -5.86
CA VAL A 15 5.36 5.69 -6.26
C VAL A 15 5.13 6.83 -7.25
N MET A 16 4.10 6.70 -8.10
CA MET A 16 3.77 7.68 -9.15
C MET A 16 2.77 8.75 -8.68
N VAL A 17 1.90 8.40 -7.73
CA VAL A 17 0.84 9.28 -7.22
C VAL A 17 0.88 9.39 -5.71
N PRO A 18 0.54 10.56 -5.13
CA PRO A 18 0.53 10.78 -3.68
C PRO A 18 -0.73 10.17 -3.04
N VAL A 19 -0.96 8.87 -3.24
CA VAL A 19 -2.09 8.12 -2.71
C VAL A 19 -1.56 7.01 -1.81
N LEU A 20 -2.03 7.00 -0.57
CA LEU A 20 -1.84 5.91 0.39
C LEU A 20 -3.18 5.23 0.61
N GLN A 21 -3.23 3.93 0.35
CA GLN A 21 -4.36 3.09 0.75
C GLN A 21 -4.10 2.63 2.19
N SER A 22 -4.90 3.12 3.14
CA SER A 22 -4.74 2.84 4.58
C SER A 22 -5.18 1.42 4.94
N PRO A 23 -4.48 0.70 5.82
CA PRO A 23 -4.88 -0.65 6.24
C PRO A 23 -6.20 -0.63 7.01
N MET A 24 -7.19 -1.38 6.54
CA MET A 24 -8.50 -1.57 7.18
C MET A 24 -8.68 -3.01 7.62
N ALA A 25 -8.87 -3.23 8.93
CA ALA A 25 -9.12 -4.56 9.48
C ALA A 25 -10.40 -5.18 8.90
N GLY A 26 -10.32 -6.42 8.42
CA GLY A 26 -11.48 -7.23 8.01
C GLY A 26 -12.03 -6.98 6.60
N SER A 27 -11.71 -5.85 5.95
CA SER A 27 -12.20 -5.52 4.59
C SER A 27 -11.11 -5.52 3.52
N GLN A 28 -9.86 -5.76 3.92
CA GLN A 28 -8.69 -5.60 3.06
C GLN A 28 -7.73 -6.78 3.21
N ASP A 29 -7.14 -7.17 2.09
CA ASP A 29 -6.06 -8.14 1.97
C ASP A 29 -5.00 -7.63 0.97
N HIS A 30 -4.03 -8.48 0.65
CA HIS A 30 -2.97 -8.22 -0.33
C HIS A 30 -3.49 -7.87 -1.73
N ARG A 31 -4.70 -8.27 -2.12
CA ARG A 31 -5.22 -7.99 -3.47
C ARG A 31 -5.48 -6.51 -3.66
N LEU A 32 -6.09 -5.86 -2.67
CA LEU A 32 -6.32 -4.41 -2.69
C LEU A 32 -4.99 -3.65 -2.62
N ALA A 33 -4.07 -4.10 -1.75
CA ALA A 33 -2.75 -3.50 -1.62
C ALA A 33 -1.98 -3.56 -2.95
N ALA A 34 -1.95 -4.73 -3.60
CA ALA A 34 -1.30 -4.94 -4.89
C ALA A 34 -1.95 -4.14 -6.02
N ALA A 35 -3.29 -4.03 -6.05
CA ALA A 35 -3.99 -3.23 -7.04
C ALA A 35 -3.61 -1.74 -6.94
N VAL A 36 -3.48 -1.20 -5.73
CA VAL A 36 -3.03 0.18 -5.49
C VAL A 36 -1.57 0.37 -5.90
N SER A 37 -0.68 -0.55 -5.51
CA SER A 37 0.72 -0.51 -5.92
C SER A 37 0.88 -0.57 -7.44
N SER A 38 0.09 -1.42 -8.12
CA SER A 38 0.08 -1.53 -9.58
C SER A 38 -0.44 -0.26 -10.27
N ALA A 39 -1.33 0.49 -9.61
CA ALA A 39 -1.80 1.79 -10.08
C ALA A 39 -0.80 2.94 -9.79
N GLY A 40 0.32 2.66 -9.12
CA GLY A 40 1.37 3.61 -8.78
C GLY A 40 1.15 4.37 -7.47
N GLY A 41 0.28 3.90 -6.58
CA GLY A 41 0.14 4.40 -5.21
C GLY A 41 0.85 3.50 -4.19
N LEU A 42 0.75 3.84 -2.90
CA LEU A 42 1.28 3.01 -1.82
C LEU A 42 0.15 2.16 -1.21
N GLY A 43 0.18 0.85 -1.44
CA GLY A 43 -0.71 -0.12 -0.80
C GLY A 43 -0.18 -0.59 0.55
N ALA A 44 -1.05 -0.71 1.56
CA ALA A 44 -0.71 -1.28 2.87
C ALA A 44 -1.43 -2.62 3.09
N ILE A 45 -1.00 -3.43 4.05
CA ILE A 45 -1.68 -4.68 4.46
C ILE A 45 -1.99 -4.61 5.96
N PRO A 46 -3.20 -4.93 6.42
CA PRO A 46 -3.58 -4.79 7.82
C PRO A 46 -2.95 -5.88 8.69
N ALA A 47 -1.80 -5.57 9.30
CA ALA A 47 -1.07 -6.52 10.16
C ALA A 47 -1.74 -6.77 11.53
N ALA A 48 -2.54 -5.84 12.04
CA ALA A 48 -3.14 -5.92 13.38
C ALA A 48 -4.12 -7.09 13.57
N MET A 49 -4.65 -7.65 12.47
CA MET A 49 -5.59 -8.78 12.50
C MET A 49 -4.94 -10.12 12.15
N LEU A 50 -3.65 -10.12 11.82
CA LEU A 50 -2.93 -11.33 11.39
C LEU A 50 -2.38 -12.08 12.61
N ASP A 51 -2.49 -13.40 12.58
CA ASP A 51 -1.75 -14.27 13.50
C ASP A 51 -0.25 -14.31 13.11
N ALA A 52 0.56 -15.06 13.85
CA ALA A 52 2.00 -15.15 13.60
C ALA A 52 2.38 -15.69 12.20
N GLN A 53 1.45 -16.34 11.49
CA GLN A 53 1.68 -16.90 10.15
C GLN A 53 0.94 -16.11 9.07
N GLY A 54 0.05 -15.20 9.46
CA GLY A 54 -0.75 -14.38 8.58
C GLY A 54 0.08 -13.49 7.64
N PRO A 55 1.19 -12.86 8.07
CA PRO A 55 2.03 -12.06 7.18
C PRO A 55 2.55 -12.85 5.97
N GLU A 56 2.98 -14.10 6.16
CA GLU A 56 3.50 -14.96 5.07
C GLU A 56 2.45 -15.23 3.99
N LYS A 57 1.19 -15.42 4.42
CA LYS A 57 0.04 -15.63 3.52
C LYS A 57 -0.35 -14.38 2.72
N GLN A 58 0.14 -13.21 3.10
CA GLN A 58 -0.17 -11.94 2.44
C GLN A 58 0.91 -11.51 1.43
N ILE A 59 2.08 -12.18 1.42
CA ILE A 59 3.22 -11.84 0.57
C ILE A 59 3.56 -12.91 -0.49
N THR A 60 2.79 -13.99 -0.54
CA THR A 60 2.91 -15.08 -1.50
C THR A 60 1.76 -15.03 -2.50
#